data_AF-A0A662Y6X5-F1
#
_entry.id   AF-A0A662Y6X5-F1
#
_cell.length_a   1.000
_cell.length_b   1.000
_cell.length_c   1.000
_cell.angle_alpha   90.00
_cell.angle_beta   90.00
_cell.angle_gamma   90.00
#
_symmetry.space_group_name_H-M   'P 1'
#
loop_
_entity.id
_entity.type
_entity.pdbx_description
1 polymer ?
#
loop_
_entity_poly.entity_id
_entity_poly.type
_entity_poly.pdbx_seq_one_letter_code
_entity_poly.pdbx_strand_id
1 'polypeptide(L)'
;MSGHSASGAAGETTPSSPAPEAATQEMVAQEETTAAVAIDAAASAAPTRTRSDSYPVSYASMEEYVRLQHGTRPITSVLIANNGISAVKAIRSIRSWSYEMFADEHVVTFVVMATPEDLKANAEYIRMAEHVVEVPGGSNNNNYANVALIIEIAERFNVDAVWAGWGHASENPLLPDSLAQTERNIVFIGPPAKPMRALGDKIGSTIIAQSAKVPTIAWNGDGMEVDYKAHDGIPEEIYNAAMLRDGEHCLEECK
;
A
#
# COMPACT_ATOMS: atom_id res chain seq x y z
N MET A 1 30.95 50.67 -79.17
CA MET A 1 31.56 51.22 -77.94
C MET A 1 31.35 50.17 -76.86
N SER A 2 32.23 49.17 -76.76
CA SER A 2 33.42 49.12 -75.86
C SER A 2 33.02 49.21 -74.38
N GLY A 3 33.30 48.30 -73.45
CA GLY A 3 34.09 47.06 -73.31
C GLY A 3 33.82 46.57 -71.87
N HIS A 4 33.81 45.26 -71.55
CA HIS A 4 34.94 44.50 -70.97
C HIS A 4 35.65 45.25 -69.83
N SER A 5 35.83 44.76 -68.60
CA SER A 5 36.24 43.43 -68.09
C SER A 5 36.19 43.50 -66.53
N ALA A 6 35.86 42.49 -65.72
CA ALA A 6 36.30 41.10 -65.55
C ALA A 6 37.22 40.92 -64.31
N SER A 7 37.22 39.68 -63.80
CA SER A 7 38.10 39.05 -62.79
C SER A 7 37.60 39.12 -61.35
N GLY A 8 37.40 38.02 -60.61
CA GLY A 8 37.84 36.62 -60.75
C GLY A 8 38.45 36.17 -59.42
N ALA A 9 37.86 35.17 -58.73
CA ALA A 9 38.32 33.75 -58.65
C ALA A 9 39.12 33.51 -57.35
N ALA A 10 39.14 32.35 -56.67
CA ALA A 10 38.53 31.02 -56.73
C ALA A 10 38.88 30.32 -55.37
N GLY A 11 38.42 29.14 -54.96
CA GLY A 11 37.76 28.01 -55.65
C GLY A 11 36.99 27.14 -54.62
N GLU A 12 36.01 26.35 -55.09
CA GLU A 12 36.12 24.90 -55.39
C GLU A 12 35.99 24.04 -54.12
N THR A 13 35.14 23.02 -53.98
CA THR A 13 34.40 22.17 -54.92
C THR A 13 33.13 21.58 -54.28
N THR A 14 32.09 21.49 -55.11
CA THR A 14 30.84 20.71 -55.14
C THR A 14 31.00 19.17 -54.94
N PRO A 15 29.94 18.31 -55.09
CA PRO A 15 28.48 18.46 -54.92
C PRO A 15 27.77 17.22 -54.28
N SER A 16 26.42 17.29 -54.24
CA SER A 16 25.45 16.29 -54.73
C SER A 16 24.53 15.60 -53.71
N SER A 17 23.27 16.02 -53.78
CA SER A 17 22.01 15.42 -53.30
C SER A 17 21.69 14.05 -53.96
N PRO A 18 20.45 13.52 -53.83
CA PRO A 18 19.73 12.98 -52.67
C PRO A 18 19.20 11.55 -52.98
N ALA A 19 18.38 10.93 -52.10
CA ALA A 19 17.23 10.02 -52.38
C ALA A 19 16.93 9.07 -51.14
N PRO A 20 15.95 8.13 -51.16
CA PRO A 20 14.60 8.29 -50.58
C PRO A 20 14.05 7.05 -49.78
N GLU A 21 12.76 7.13 -49.41
CA GLU A 21 11.70 6.14 -49.10
C GLU A 21 11.94 4.61 -48.82
N ALA A 22 11.37 4.17 -47.69
CA ALA A 22 10.49 3.00 -47.39
C ALA A 22 10.69 1.54 -47.89
N ALA A 23 10.37 0.60 -46.96
CA ALA A 23 10.07 -0.85 -47.05
C ALA A 23 11.31 -1.81 -47.16
N THR A 24 11.44 -3.00 -46.53
CA THR A 24 10.52 -4.01 -45.98
C THR A 24 11.34 -5.07 -45.17
N GLN A 25 10.69 -5.81 -44.26
CA GLN A 25 10.90 -7.25 -43.91
C GLN A 25 11.93 -7.77 -42.88
N GLU A 26 11.42 -8.79 -42.16
CA GLU A 26 11.91 -9.67 -41.08
C GLU A 26 13.23 -10.43 -41.32
N MET A 27 13.97 -10.78 -40.23
CA MET A 27 14.18 -12.16 -39.75
C MET A 27 15.33 -12.29 -38.71
N VAL A 28 14.98 -12.94 -37.58
CA VAL A 28 15.72 -14.02 -36.86
C VAL A 28 17.03 -13.71 -36.10
N ALA A 29 16.88 -13.83 -34.77
CA ALA A 29 17.74 -14.49 -33.77
C ALA A 29 19.26 -14.50 -33.93
N GLN A 30 19.94 -13.86 -32.97
CA GLN A 30 21.17 -14.38 -32.37
C GLN A 30 21.10 -14.18 -30.84
N GLU A 31 20.88 -15.27 -30.12
CA GLU A 31 21.14 -15.39 -28.68
C GLU A 31 22.65 -15.48 -28.46
N GLU A 32 23.23 -14.55 -27.69
CA GLU A 32 24.52 -14.76 -27.04
C GLU A 32 24.29 -15.09 -25.57
N THR A 33 24.73 -16.30 -25.23
CA THR A 33 24.68 -16.93 -23.91
C THR A 33 25.73 -16.32 -23.00
N THR A 34 25.30 -15.70 -21.90
CA THR A 34 26.17 -15.43 -20.75
C THR A 34 25.58 -16.07 -19.51
N ALA A 35 26.47 -16.75 -18.78
CA ALA A 35 26.16 -17.79 -17.83
C ALA A 35 25.34 -17.30 -16.62
N ALA A 36 24.23 -17.98 -16.36
CA ALA A 36 23.43 -17.81 -15.16
C ALA A 36 24.19 -18.31 -13.91
N VAL A 37 24.29 -17.45 -12.90
CA VAL A 37 24.68 -17.84 -11.54
C VAL A 37 23.54 -18.65 -10.94
N ALA A 38 23.79 -19.91 -10.63
CA ALA A 38 22.83 -20.82 -10.03
C ALA A 38 22.50 -20.37 -8.60
N ILE A 39 21.27 -19.90 -8.41
CA ILE A 39 20.61 -19.83 -7.09
C ILE A 39 19.94 -21.18 -6.85
N ASP A 40 20.36 -21.83 -5.77
CA ASP A 40 19.87 -23.13 -5.32
C ASP A 40 18.37 -23.02 -4.99
N ALA A 41 17.54 -23.47 -5.93
CA ALA A 41 16.09 -23.47 -5.82
C ALA A 41 15.63 -24.68 -5.02
N ALA A 42 15.77 -24.63 -3.69
CA ALA A 42 14.96 -25.44 -2.81
C ALA A 42 13.55 -24.85 -2.74
N ALA A 43 12.82 -24.94 -3.86
CA ALA A 43 11.40 -24.66 -3.92
C ALA A 43 10.68 -25.76 -3.12
N SER A 44 10.31 -25.45 -1.87
CA SER A 44 9.24 -26.19 -1.20
C SER A 44 7.96 -25.93 -1.98
N ALA A 45 7.63 -26.84 -2.90
CA ALA A 45 6.44 -26.76 -3.73
C ALA A 45 5.20 -26.72 -2.83
N ALA A 46 4.60 -25.54 -2.69
CA ALA A 46 3.25 -25.43 -2.16
C ALA A 46 2.31 -26.18 -3.13
N PRO A 47 1.47 -27.11 -2.64
CA PRO A 47 0.66 -27.95 -3.52
C PRO A 47 -0.33 -27.08 -4.31
N THR A 48 -0.25 -27.17 -5.64
CA THR A 48 -1.24 -26.55 -6.54
C THR A 48 -2.56 -27.31 -6.40
N ARG A 49 -3.54 -26.76 -5.69
CA ARG A 49 -4.88 -27.37 -5.53
C ARG A 49 -5.67 -27.27 -6.83
N THR A 50 -5.95 -28.41 -7.46
CA THR A 50 -6.97 -28.54 -8.50
C THR A 50 -8.37 -28.51 -7.90
N ARG A 51 -9.31 -27.91 -8.62
CA ARG A 51 -10.68 -27.56 -8.18
C ARG A 51 -11.60 -28.75 -7.83
N SER A 52 -11.10 -29.99 -7.82
CA SER A 52 -11.90 -31.23 -7.73
C SER A 52 -11.70 -32.08 -6.46
N ASP A 53 -10.89 -31.66 -5.49
CA ASP A 53 -10.77 -32.33 -4.17
C ASP A 53 -11.69 -31.66 -3.13
N SER A 54 -12.98 -31.66 -3.43
CA SER A 54 -13.98 -30.73 -2.88
C SER A 54 -14.59 -31.09 -1.51
N TYR A 55 -13.81 -31.64 -0.60
CA TYR A 55 -14.16 -31.59 0.84
C TYR A 55 -13.21 -30.61 1.52
N PRO A 56 -13.70 -29.52 2.13
CA PRO A 56 -12.82 -28.59 2.82
C PRO A 56 -12.13 -29.37 3.93
N VAL A 57 -10.81 -29.27 3.99
CA VAL A 57 -10.07 -29.56 5.21
C VAL A 57 -10.60 -28.55 6.22
N SER A 58 -11.58 -28.97 7.01
CA SER A 58 -12.07 -28.16 8.11
C SER A 58 -10.99 -28.22 9.17
N TYR A 59 -10.35 -27.09 9.43
CA TYR A 59 -9.38 -27.00 10.52
C TYR A 59 -10.13 -27.10 11.85
N ALA A 60 -9.57 -27.81 12.84
CA ALA A 60 -10.23 -27.99 14.12
C ALA A 60 -10.22 -26.72 14.98
N SER A 61 -9.21 -25.85 14.79
CA SER A 61 -9.09 -24.58 15.49
C SER A 61 -8.22 -23.56 14.75
N MET A 62 -8.33 -22.28 15.14
CA MET A 62 -7.48 -21.20 14.60
C MET A 62 -6.00 -21.47 14.84
N GLU A 63 -5.63 -22.08 15.98
CA GLU A 63 -4.24 -22.45 16.29
C GLU A 63 -3.70 -23.49 15.31
N GLU A 64 -4.50 -24.50 14.97
CA GLU A 64 -4.13 -25.50 13.97
C GLU A 64 -3.95 -24.85 12.61
N TYR A 65 -4.90 -24.01 12.19
CA TYR A 65 -4.84 -23.29 10.93
C TYR A 65 -3.56 -22.46 10.84
N VAL A 66 -3.30 -21.61 11.83
CA VAL A 66 -2.14 -20.72 11.86
C VAL A 66 -0.84 -21.53 11.83
N ARG A 67 -0.74 -22.62 12.60
CA ARG A 67 0.45 -23.49 12.60
C ARG A 67 0.69 -24.13 11.23
N LEU A 68 -0.36 -24.65 10.59
CA LEU A 68 -0.26 -25.31 9.28
C LEU A 68 0.01 -24.31 8.14
N GLN A 69 -0.45 -23.05 8.29
CA GLN A 69 -0.16 -21.96 7.36
C GLN A 69 1.14 -21.20 7.69
N HIS A 70 1.97 -21.71 8.61
CA HIS A 70 3.23 -21.09 9.05
C HIS A 70 3.07 -19.66 9.61
N GLY A 71 1.89 -19.33 10.15
CA GLY A 71 1.67 -18.09 10.88
C GLY A 71 2.21 -18.16 12.31
N THR A 72 2.34 -16.99 12.93
CA THR A 72 2.99 -16.84 14.25
C THR A 72 2.02 -16.64 15.40
N ARG A 73 0.80 -16.13 15.13
CA ARG A 73 -0.17 -15.78 16.16
C ARG A 73 -1.59 -16.07 15.69
N PRO A 74 -2.39 -16.87 16.44
CA PRO A 74 -3.82 -16.99 16.22
C PRO A 74 -4.53 -15.68 16.56
N ILE A 75 -5.48 -15.27 15.72
CA ILE A 75 -6.36 -14.12 15.94
C ILE A 75 -7.78 -14.67 15.99
N THR A 76 -8.41 -14.57 17.15
CA THR A 76 -9.76 -15.10 17.43
C THR A 76 -10.73 -14.01 17.87
N SER A 77 -10.21 -12.82 18.23
CA SER A 77 -11.02 -11.66 18.62
C SER A 77 -10.54 -10.39 17.91
N VAL A 78 -11.46 -9.67 17.25
CA VAL A 78 -11.14 -8.47 16.46
C VAL A 78 -12.04 -7.30 16.86
N LEU A 79 -11.43 -6.18 17.23
CA LEU A 79 -12.13 -4.89 17.34
C LEU A 79 -12.20 -4.22 15.96
N ILE A 80 -13.40 -3.84 15.56
CA ILE A 80 -13.65 -3.02 14.38
C ILE A 80 -13.69 -1.55 14.80
N ALA A 81 -12.63 -0.82 14.48
CA ALA A 81 -12.51 0.62 14.71
C ALA A 81 -13.04 1.42 13.51
N ASN A 82 -14.23 1.06 13.03
CA ASN A 82 -14.89 1.67 11.88
C ASN A 82 -16.41 1.41 11.94
N ASN A 83 -17.19 2.08 11.10
CA ASN A 83 -18.64 1.91 10.99
C ASN A 83 -19.07 1.67 9.53
N GLY A 84 -20.39 1.76 9.29
CA GLY A 84 -20.98 1.75 7.96
C GLY A 84 -20.62 0.50 7.13
N ILE A 85 -20.43 0.70 5.82
CA ILE A 85 -20.15 -0.37 4.87
C ILE A 85 -18.77 -1.04 5.10
N SER A 86 -17.82 -0.29 5.64
CA SER A 86 -16.47 -0.78 5.98
C SER A 86 -16.58 -1.91 7.00
N ALA A 87 -17.24 -1.65 8.13
CA ALA A 87 -17.48 -2.65 9.17
C ALA A 87 -18.28 -3.86 8.67
N VAL A 88 -19.37 -3.64 7.92
CA VAL A 88 -20.17 -4.74 7.34
C VAL A 88 -19.33 -5.63 6.44
N LYS A 89 -18.53 -5.04 5.54
CA LYS A 89 -17.72 -5.82 4.60
C LYS A 89 -16.66 -6.62 5.32
N ALA A 90 -15.99 -6.07 6.34
CA ALA A 90 -15.03 -6.81 7.15
C ALA A 90 -15.66 -8.04 7.80
N ILE A 91 -16.74 -7.84 8.56
CA ILE A 91 -17.41 -8.92 9.29
C ILE A 91 -17.90 -10.00 8.32
N ARG A 92 -18.60 -9.63 7.23
CA ARG A 92 -19.09 -10.62 6.24
C ARG A 92 -17.97 -11.42 5.60
N SER A 93 -16.87 -10.75 5.24
CA SER A 93 -15.77 -11.41 4.52
C SER A 93 -15.04 -12.40 5.42
N ILE A 94 -14.76 -11.99 6.67
CA ILE A 94 -14.09 -12.85 7.62
C ILE A 94 -15.01 -14.01 8.00
N ARG A 95 -16.31 -13.78 8.25
CA ARG A 95 -17.26 -14.87 8.52
C ARG A 95 -17.40 -15.87 7.38
N SER A 96 -17.49 -15.40 6.13
CA SER A 96 -17.53 -16.26 4.95
C SER A 96 -16.28 -17.14 4.88
N TRP A 97 -15.10 -16.55 5.07
CA TRP A 97 -13.85 -17.28 5.12
C TRP A 97 -13.79 -18.26 6.31
N SER A 98 -14.23 -17.84 7.50
CA SER A 98 -14.28 -18.70 8.69
C SER A 98 -15.16 -19.92 8.44
N TYR A 99 -16.34 -19.73 7.84
CA TYR A 99 -17.22 -20.83 7.50
C TYR A 99 -16.60 -21.78 6.47
N GLU A 100 -15.92 -21.26 5.45
CA GLU A 100 -15.23 -22.09 4.45
C GLU A 100 -14.06 -22.89 5.03
N MET A 101 -13.35 -22.35 6.02
CA MET A 101 -12.15 -22.96 6.60
C MET A 101 -12.43 -23.86 7.81
N PHE A 102 -13.46 -23.56 8.61
CA PHE A 102 -13.71 -24.21 9.90
C PHE A 102 -15.14 -24.79 10.02
N ALA A 103 -15.99 -24.60 9.00
CA ALA A 103 -17.43 -24.89 9.06
C ALA A 103 -18.17 -24.16 10.21
N ASP A 104 -17.57 -23.08 10.72
CA ASP A 104 -18.09 -22.22 11.78
C ASP A 104 -17.76 -20.76 11.43
N GLU A 105 -18.78 -19.92 11.34
CA GLU A 105 -18.60 -18.50 11.02
C GLU A 105 -18.13 -17.66 12.22
N HIS A 106 -18.24 -18.19 13.44
CA HIS A 106 -17.96 -17.48 14.70
C HIS A 106 -16.60 -17.80 15.31
N VAL A 107 -15.71 -18.48 14.57
CA VAL A 107 -14.32 -18.72 15.00
C VAL A 107 -13.57 -17.41 15.29
N VAL A 108 -13.97 -16.32 14.63
CA VAL A 108 -13.51 -14.97 14.93
C VAL A 108 -14.66 -14.18 15.55
N THR A 109 -14.48 -13.76 16.80
CA THR A 109 -15.41 -12.88 17.54
C THR A 109 -15.16 -11.42 17.18
N PHE A 110 -16.22 -10.66 16.96
CA PHE A 110 -16.14 -9.24 16.66
C PHE A 110 -16.64 -8.37 17.82
N VAL A 111 -15.83 -7.37 18.16
CA VAL A 111 -16.22 -6.22 18.97
C VAL A 111 -16.36 -5.03 18.03
N VAL A 112 -17.46 -4.30 18.09
CA VAL A 112 -17.67 -3.08 17.29
C VAL A 112 -17.89 -1.88 18.18
N MET A 113 -17.36 -0.73 17.76
CA MET A 113 -17.70 0.57 18.34
C MET A 113 -18.98 1.08 17.67
N ALA A 114 -19.89 1.68 18.44
CA ALA A 114 -21.12 2.26 17.92
C ALA A 114 -21.42 3.62 18.56
N THR A 115 -21.62 4.64 17.74
CA THR A 115 -22.09 5.95 18.22
C THR A 115 -23.60 5.95 18.48
N PRO A 116 -24.14 6.88 19.29
CA PRO A 116 -25.58 7.07 19.42
C PRO A 116 -26.29 7.27 18.08
N GLU A 117 -25.62 7.92 17.12
CA GLU A 117 -26.12 8.14 15.76
C GLU A 117 -26.20 6.83 14.97
N ASP A 118 -25.17 5.99 15.03
CA ASP A 118 -25.17 4.66 14.38
C ASP A 118 -26.24 3.73 14.99
N LEU A 119 -26.39 3.77 16.32
CA LEU A 119 -27.42 3.01 17.04
C LEU A 119 -28.82 3.47 16.64
N LYS A 120 -29.05 4.78 16.60
CA LYS A 120 -30.34 5.37 16.18
C LYS A 120 -30.66 5.06 14.73
N ALA A 121 -29.65 4.99 13.86
CA ALA A 121 -29.80 4.59 12.46
C ALA A 121 -30.02 3.08 12.28
N ASN A 122 -29.89 2.29 13.35
CA ASN A 122 -29.93 0.82 13.29
C ASN A 122 -28.92 0.28 12.27
N ALA A 123 -27.66 0.74 12.37
CA ALA A 123 -26.61 0.37 11.43
C ALA A 123 -26.37 -1.15 11.44
N GLU A 124 -26.29 -1.73 10.24
CA GLU A 124 -26.27 -3.19 10.05
C GLU A 124 -25.11 -3.89 10.79
N TYR A 125 -23.92 -3.29 10.79
CA TYR A 125 -22.74 -3.87 11.44
C TYR A 125 -22.92 -4.11 12.95
N ILE A 126 -23.78 -3.32 13.60
CA ILE A 126 -24.07 -3.44 15.03
C ILE A 126 -24.77 -4.76 15.34
N ARG A 127 -25.73 -5.16 14.48
CA ARG A 127 -26.46 -6.42 14.62
C ARG A 127 -25.61 -7.64 14.24
N MET A 128 -24.54 -7.41 13.50
CA MET A 128 -23.67 -8.46 13.03
C MET A 128 -22.66 -8.89 14.09
N ALA A 129 -22.19 -7.99 14.95
CA ALA A 129 -21.13 -8.29 15.92
C ALA A 129 -21.64 -8.96 17.21
N GLU A 130 -20.78 -9.74 17.85
CA GLU A 130 -21.04 -10.38 19.14
C GLU A 130 -21.05 -9.37 20.30
N HIS A 131 -20.19 -8.35 20.21
CA HIS A 131 -20.08 -7.32 21.23
C HIS A 131 -20.17 -5.92 20.62
N VAL A 132 -20.98 -5.07 21.23
CA VAL A 132 -21.17 -3.67 20.83
C VAL A 132 -20.76 -2.78 21.99
N VAL A 133 -19.92 -1.79 21.69
CA VAL A 133 -19.44 -0.79 22.65
C VAL A 133 -19.96 0.57 22.25
N GLU A 134 -20.81 1.16 23.09
CA GLU A 134 -21.26 2.53 22.87
C GLU A 134 -20.08 3.51 23.09
N VAL A 135 -19.85 4.40 22.12
CA VAL A 135 -18.77 5.39 22.13
C VAL A 135 -19.33 6.80 21.94
N PRO A 136 -18.59 7.87 22.28
CA PRO A 136 -19.08 9.23 22.12
C PRO A 136 -19.55 9.56 20.70
N GLY A 137 -20.68 10.27 20.58
CA GLY A 137 -21.21 10.73 19.29
C GLY A 137 -20.47 11.94 18.69
N GLY A 138 -21.08 12.52 17.66
CA GLY A 138 -20.53 13.68 16.94
C GLY A 138 -19.40 13.33 15.98
N SER A 139 -18.44 14.25 15.82
CA SER A 139 -17.34 14.10 14.85
C SER A 139 -16.49 12.86 15.12
N ASN A 140 -15.88 12.31 14.07
CA ASN A 140 -15.09 11.09 14.15
C ASN A 140 -13.89 11.18 15.11
N ASN A 141 -13.37 12.38 15.34
CA ASN A 141 -12.31 12.66 16.31
C ASN A 141 -12.67 12.25 17.75
N ASN A 142 -13.96 12.11 18.06
CA ASN A 142 -14.42 11.68 19.38
C ASN A 142 -14.53 10.16 19.50
N ASN A 143 -14.59 9.45 18.37
CA ASN A 143 -14.90 8.01 18.31
C ASN A 143 -13.92 7.24 17.41
N TYR A 144 -14.26 6.95 16.16
CA TYR A 144 -13.54 6.05 15.26
C TYR A 144 -12.15 6.57 14.84
N ALA A 145 -11.89 7.87 14.95
CA ALA A 145 -10.57 8.45 14.69
C ALA A 145 -9.76 8.71 15.98
N ASN A 146 -10.35 8.43 17.15
CA ASN A 146 -9.69 8.62 18.44
C ASN A 146 -8.84 7.39 18.80
N VAL A 147 -7.53 7.49 18.53
CA VAL A 147 -6.59 6.39 18.80
C VAL A 147 -6.62 5.98 20.28
N ALA A 148 -6.59 6.92 21.22
CA ALA A 148 -6.58 6.60 22.64
C ALA A 148 -7.80 5.80 23.07
N LEU A 149 -9.00 6.19 22.59
CA LEU A 149 -10.24 5.47 22.85
C LEU A 149 -10.22 4.06 22.23
N ILE A 150 -9.70 3.92 21.01
CA ILE A 150 -9.60 2.60 20.35
C ILE A 150 -8.71 1.67 21.16
N ILE A 151 -7.55 2.15 21.65
CA ILE A 151 -6.66 1.36 22.51
C ILE A 151 -7.36 0.95 23.80
N GLU A 152 -8.01 1.90 24.49
CA GLU A 152 -8.74 1.63 25.73
C GLU A 152 -9.77 0.51 25.56
N ILE A 153 -10.56 0.57 24.48
CA ILE A 153 -11.57 -0.44 24.18
C ILE A 153 -10.91 -1.77 23.83
N ALA A 154 -9.85 -1.76 23.03
CA ALA A 154 -9.13 -2.96 22.63
C ALA A 154 -8.55 -3.71 23.84
N GLU A 155 -7.95 -2.99 24.80
CA GLU A 155 -7.43 -3.56 26.03
C GLU A 155 -8.55 -4.06 26.96
N ARG A 156 -9.61 -3.26 27.12
CA ARG A 156 -10.77 -3.62 27.97
C ARG A 156 -11.46 -4.91 27.51
N PHE A 157 -11.62 -5.09 26.20
CA PHE A 157 -12.23 -6.29 25.62
C PHE A 157 -11.25 -7.41 25.35
N ASN A 158 -9.95 -7.19 25.62
CA ASN A 158 -8.90 -8.17 25.38
C ASN A 158 -8.98 -8.75 23.96
N VAL A 159 -8.99 -7.88 22.95
CA VAL A 159 -8.99 -8.33 21.56
C VAL A 159 -7.59 -8.72 21.11
N ASP A 160 -7.50 -9.67 20.19
CA ASP A 160 -6.22 -10.08 19.62
C ASP A 160 -5.73 -9.06 18.58
N ALA A 161 -6.68 -8.42 17.89
CA ALA A 161 -6.38 -7.50 16.81
C ALA A 161 -7.40 -6.36 16.68
N VAL A 162 -6.99 -5.29 16.00
CA VAL A 162 -7.84 -4.17 15.59
C VAL A 162 -7.82 -4.03 14.07
N TRP A 163 -9.00 -3.88 13.49
CA TRP A 163 -9.18 -3.56 12.07
C TRP A 163 -9.79 -2.17 11.91
N ALA A 164 -9.12 -1.30 11.16
CA ALA A 164 -9.57 0.07 10.93
C ALA A 164 -10.17 0.31 9.53
N GLY A 165 -10.02 -0.63 8.60
CA GLY A 165 -10.55 -0.48 7.24
C GLY A 165 -10.00 0.76 6.52
N TRP A 166 -10.89 1.62 6.05
CA TRP A 166 -10.55 2.91 5.42
C TRP A 166 -11.24 4.08 6.11
N GLY A 167 -10.68 5.28 5.97
CA GLY A 167 -11.11 6.48 6.68
C GLY A 167 -10.77 6.43 8.18
N HIS A 168 -11.21 7.44 8.94
CA HIS A 168 -10.96 7.52 10.38
C HIS A 168 -9.46 7.40 10.74
N ALA A 169 -9.10 6.50 11.66
CA ALA A 169 -7.73 6.25 12.08
C ALA A 169 -6.96 5.25 11.18
N SER A 170 -7.53 4.78 10.06
CA SER A 170 -6.88 3.76 9.20
C SER A 170 -5.51 4.17 8.65
N GLU A 171 -5.30 5.46 8.40
CA GLU A 171 -4.04 6.02 7.90
C GLU A 171 -3.23 6.72 9.01
N ASN A 172 -3.64 6.60 10.27
CA ASN A 172 -2.93 7.22 11.39
C ASN A 172 -1.84 6.27 11.94
N PRO A 173 -0.53 6.57 11.77
CA PRO A 173 0.55 5.71 12.23
C PRO A 173 0.61 5.54 13.74
N LEU A 174 -0.02 6.44 14.52
CA LEU A 174 -0.09 6.30 15.98
C LEU A 174 -0.92 5.09 16.39
N LEU A 175 -1.90 4.67 15.59
CA LEU A 175 -2.75 3.53 15.92
C LEU A 175 -1.95 2.21 16.01
N PRO A 176 -1.25 1.74 14.96
CA PRO A 176 -0.43 0.53 15.08
C PRO A 176 0.69 0.63 16.11
N ASP A 177 1.32 1.80 16.27
CA ASP A 177 2.38 1.98 17.27
C ASP A 177 1.84 1.85 18.70
N SER A 178 0.71 2.49 19.00
CA SER A 178 0.09 2.38 20.32
C SER A 178 -0.45 0.97 20.58
N LEU A 179 -1.02 0.31 19.58
CA LEU A 179 -1.47 -1.09 19.69
C LEU A 179 -0.31 -2.03 20.01
N ALA A 180 0.84 -1.86 19.33
CA ALA A 180 2.02 -2.67 19.56
C ALA A 180 2.67 -2.43 20.94
N GLN A 181 2.41 -1.29 21.58
CA GLN A 181 2.92 -0.95 22.92
C GLN A 181 2.03 -1.46 24.07
N THR A 182 0.82 -1.94 23.77
CA THR A 182 -0.05 -2.57 24.79
C THR A 182 0.60 -3.83 25.35
N GLU A 183 0.26 -4.21 26.59
CA GLU A 183 0.85 -5.39 27.26
C GLU A 183 0.65 -6.70 26.46
N ARG A 184 -0.43 -6.80 25.67
CA ARG A 184 -0.74 -7.97 24.82
C ARG A 184 -0.23 -7.85 23.39
N ASN A 185 0.46 -6.76 23.06
CA ASN A 185 0.91 -6.46 21.71
C ASN A 185 -0.24 -6.63 20.69
N ILE A 186 -1.37 -5.95 20.90
CA ILE A 186 -2.56 -6.09 20.05
C ILE A 186 -2.18 -5.86 18.58
N VAL A 187 -2.62 -6.75 17.69
CA VAL A 187 -2.21 -6.71 16.28
C VAL A 187 -3.03 -5.67 15.53
N PHE A 188 -2.37 -4.78 14.80
CA PHE A 188 -3.06 -3.97 13.79
C PHE A 188 -3.20 -4.76 12.50
N ILE A 189 -4.43 -4.96 12.00
CA ILE A 189 -4.69 -5.59 10.71
C ILE A 189 -4.50 -4.55 9.60
N GLY A 190 -3.24 -4.28 9.28
CA GLY A 190 -2.82 -3.27 8.32
C GLY A 190 -1.29 -3.13 8.29
N PRO A 191 -0.75 -2.14 7.56
CA PRO A 191 0.69 -1.87 7.59
C PRO A 191 1.13 -1.36 8.97
N PRO A 192 2.37 -1.66 9.40
CA PRO A 192 2.92 -1.05 10.61
C PRO A 192 3.17 0.45 10.42
N ALA A 193 3.41 1.18 11.50
CA ALA A 193 3.51 2.64 11.49
C ALA A 193 4.64 3.18 10.61
N LYS A 194 5.78 2.48 10.52
CA LYS A 194 6.95 2.94 9.76
C LYS A 194 6.64 3.08 8.26
N PRO A 195 6.11 2.06 7.55
CA PRO A 195 5.60 2.21 6.20
C PRO A 195 4.53 3.30 6.05
N MET A 196 3.63 3.44 7.03
CA MET A 196 2.59 4.49 6.99
C MET A 196 3.19 5.90 7.03
N ARG A 197 4.20 6.14 7.87
CA ARG A 197 4.93 7.42 7.89
C ARG A 197 5.70 7.68 6.60
N ALA A 198 6.30 6.64 6.02
CA ALA A 198 7.13 6.77 4.84
C ALA A 198 6.32 7.02 3.56
N LEU A 199 5.12 6.44 3.46
CA LEU A 199 4.32 6.43 2.24
C LEU A 199 2.99 7.20 2.36
N GLY A 200 2.72 7.80 3.52
CA GLY A 200 1.44 8.48 3.80
C GLY A 200 1.30 9.82 3.09
N ASP A 201 2.39 10.59 2.98
CA ASP A 201 2.37 11.86 2.26
C ASP A 201 2.88 11.71 0.83
N LYS A 202 2.47 12.62 -0.06
CA LYS A 202 2.81 12.57 -1.48
C LYS A 202 4.28 12.82 -1.78
N ILE A 203 4.96 13.64 -0.98
CA ILE A 203 6.37 13.98 -1.24
C ILE A 203 7.23 12.76 -0.94
N GLY A 204 7.11 12.22 0.27
CA GLY A 204 7.89 11.08 0.73
C GLY A 204 7.63 9.83 -0.11
N SER A 205 6.37 9.52 -0.39
CA SER A 205 6.00 8.39 -1.25
C SER A 205 6.54 8.51 -2.67
N THR A 206 6.55 9.73 -3.25
CA THR A 206 7.06 9.94 -4.62
C THR A 206 8.59 9.81 -4.67
N ILE A 207 9.32 10.33 -3.68
CA ILE A 207 10.78 10.13 -3.58
C ILE A 207 11.13 8.64 -3.48
N ILE A 208 10.40 7.89 -2.64
CA ILE A 208 10.60 6.44 -2.51
C ILE A 208 10.27 5.70 -3.81
N ALA A 209 9.20 6.10 -4.52
CA ALA A 209 8.84 5.54 -5.81
C ALA A 209 9.94 5.76 -6.87
N GLN A 210 10.47 6.98 -6.98
CA GLN A 210 11.59 7.30 -7.88
C GLN A 210 12.84 6.49 -7.55
N SER A 211 13.15 6.35 -6.25
CA SER A 211 14.27 5.53 -5.76
C SER A 211 14.13 4.05 -6.14
N ALA A 212 12.88 3.56 -6.18
CA ALA A 212 12.54 2.21 -6.64
C ALA A 212 12.38 2.10 -8.17
N LYS A 213 12.72 3.16 -8.93
CA LYS A 213 12.60 3.26 -10.39
C LYS A 213 11.16 3.09 -10.90
N VAL A 214 10.17 3.47 -10.09
CA VAL A 214 8.76 3.54 -10.48
C VAL A 214 8.52 4.89 -11.16
N PRO A 215 7.95 4.94 -12.38
CA PRO A 215 7.63 6.19 -13.05
C PRO A 215 6.60 7.01 -12.27
N THR A 216 6.89 8.29 -12.07
CA THR A 216 6.04 9.27 -11.38
C THR A 216 5.59 10.36 -12.37
N ILE A 217 4.50 11.06 -12.04
CA ILE A 217 4.10 12.26 -12.78
C ILE A 217 5.11 13.36 -12.47
N ALA A 218 5.44 14.18 -13.48
CA ALA A 218 6.35 15.30 -13.31
C ALA A 218 5.92 16.21 -12.15
N TRP A 219 6.88 16.53 -11.29
CA TRP A 219 6.70 17.39 -10.11
C TRP A 219 8.02 18.08 -9.76
N ASN A 220 7.99 19.03 -8.83
CA ASN A 220 9.16 19.84 -8.43
C ASN A 220 10.29 19.04 -7.74
N GLY A 221 10.08 17.74 -7.49
CA GLY A 221 11.08 16.81 -6.94
C GLY A 221 11.50 15.72 -7.92
N ASP A 222 11.32 15.95 -9.22
CA ASP A 222 11.74 15.01 -10.27
C ASP A 222 13.22 14.65 -10.14
N GLY A 223 13.51 13.35 -10.18
CA GLY A 223 14.87 12.82 -10.08
C GLY A 223 15.46 12.77 -8.66
N MET A 224 14.70 13.18 -7.63
CA MET A 224 15.10 12.98 -6.24
C MET A 224 15.03 11.50 -5.86
N GLU A 225 16.18 10.94 -5.48
CA GLU A 225 16.34 9.54 -5.08
C GLU A 225 17.05 9.46 -3.72
N VAL A 226 16.74 8.41 -2.98
CA VAL A 226 17.33 8.11 -1.66
C VAL A 226 17.60 6.62 -1.53
N ASP A 227 18.72 6.27 -0.92
CA ASP A 227 18.91 4.92 -0.38
C ASP A 227 18.14 4.80 0.94
N TYR A 228 16.85 4.50 0.84
CA TYR A 228 15.95 4.39 1.99
C TYR A 228 16.45 3.36 3.03
N LYS A 229 17.13 2.29 2.58
CA LYS A 229 17.65 1.25 3.47
C LYS A 229 18.89 1.72 4.22
N ALA A 230 19.79 2.43 3.55
CA ALA A 230 20.99 2.95 4.20
C ALA A 230 20.70 4.02 5.25
N HIS A 231 19.66 4.84 5.04
CA HIS A 231 19.30 5.97 5.91
C HIS A 231 18.17 5.67 6.91
N ASP A 232 17.60 4.47 6.86
CA ASP A 232 16.42 4.07 7.64
C ASP A 232 15.19 5.00 7.49
N GLY A 233 15.09 5.70 6.36
CA GLY A 233 14.12 6.75 6.13
C GLY A 233 14.54 7.70 5.00
N ILE A 234 13.77 8.78 4.82
CA ILE A 234 14.12 9.88 3.92
C ILE A 234 14.83 10.96 4.76
N PRO A 235 16.08 11.32 4.45
CA PRO A 235 16.77 12.43 5.12
C PRO A 235 15.96 13.73 5.02
N GLU A 236 15.89 14.49 6.12
CA GLU A 236 15.17 15.76 6.16
C GLU A 236 15.67 16.75 5.10
N GLU A 237 16.96 16.71 4.78
CA GLU A 237 17.57 17.57 3.76
C GLU A 237 16.94 17.33 2.37
N ILE A 238 16.75 16.06 1.99
CA ILE A 238 16.12 15.69 0.71
C ILE A 238 14.63 16.04 0.75
N TYR A 239 13.96 15.72 1.85
CA TYR A 239 12.53 15.98 2.01
C TYR A 239 12.21 17.50 1.98
N ASN A 240 13.00 18.31 2.67
CA ASN A 240 12.86 19.77 2.70
C ASN A 240 13.26 20.41 1.37
N ALA A 241 14.20 19.83 0.63
CA ALA A 241 14.53 20.28 -0.72
C ALA A 241 13.35 20.10 -1.70
N ALA A 242 12.51 19.08 -1.48
CA ALA A 242 11.30 18.84 -2.26
C ALA A 242 10.11 19.74 -1.89
N MET A 243 10.22 20.55 -0.83
CA MET A 243 9.12 21.43 -0.40
C MET A 243 9.20 22.81 -1.05
N LEU A 244 8.03 23.31 -1.44
CA LEU A 244 7.84 24.72 -1.74
C LEU A 244 7.85 25.52 -0.44
N ARG A 245 8.60 26.63 -0.43
CA ARG A 245 8.88 27.40 0.79
C ARG A 245 7.94 28.60 0.92
N ASP A 246 7.60 29.18 -0.22
CA ASP A 246 6.75 30.36 -0.35
C ASP A 246 6.12 30.41 -1.75
N GLY A 247 5.30 31.44 -1.98
CA GLY A 247 4.59 31.63 -3.24
C GLY A 247 5.49 31.98 -4.42
N GLU A 248 6.65 32.64 -4.20
CA GLU A 248 7.57 33.01 -5.28
C GLU A 248 8.29 31.77 -5.80
N HIS A 249 8.81 30.93 -4.90
CA HIS A 249 9.40 29.63 -5.24
C HIS A 249 8.40 28.73 -5.99
N CYS A 250 7.13 28.71 -5.58
CA CYS A 250 6.08 27.99 -6.31
C CYS A 250 5.93 28.46 -7.76
N LEU A 251 6.00 29.77 -8.01
CA LEU A 251 5.90 30.33 -9.35
C LEU A 251 7.12 30.06 -10.22
N GLU A 252 8.30 29.87 -9.62
CA GLU A 252 9.53 29.49 -10.33
C GLU A 252 9.46 28.03 -10.79
N GLU A 253 9.03 27.11 -9.92
CA GLU A 253 8.91 25.67 -10.21
C GLU A 253 7.75 25.34 -11.16
N CYS A 254 6.74 26.20 -11.27
CA CYS A 254 5.60 25.99 -12.18
C CYS A 254 5.89 26.36 -13.66
N LYS A 255 7.04 26.96 -13.97
CA LYS A 255 7.37 27.45 -15.33
C LYS A 255 7.94 26.35 -16.22
#